data_AF-B8C080-F1
#
_entry.id   AF-B8C080-F1
#
_cell.length_a   1.000
_cell.length_b   1.000
_cell.length_c   1.000
_cell.angle_alpha   90.00
_cell.angle_beta   90.00
_cell.angle_gamma   90.00
#
_symmetry.space_group_name_H-M   'P 1'
#
loop_
_entity.id
_entity.type
_entity.pdbx_description
1 polymer ?
#
loop_
_entity_poly.entity_id
_entity_poly.type
_entity_poly.pdbx_seq_one_letter_code
_entity_poly.pdbx_strand_id
1 'polypeptide(L)'
;MSCAFASTFNLLASSLVRPSLDFALSLSSGGTATSLSFRLQTRHRGFASRMAAAASSSAGIGKRLFLFDFDGVVCDSCDECTVSAWRTCHILNAIKGDTTQATDNPPKWLFDKMREIRPAIEVGWQIPVLLSVFLEQQHCASPDKPAMSVAEIISDYKALVDTWLKDHNLTDKDMIDTFGKVRDDWIAKDLQSWLDINTFYNGIARGINECNGESVLVTTKQQRFATALIGGLLLPSV
;
A
#
# COMPACT_ATOMS: atom_id res chain seq x y z
N MET A 1 22.83 -25.20 -27.41
CA MET A 1 23.04 -23.86 -28.01
C MET A 1 22.82 -22.85 -26.90
N SER A 2 23.91 -22.24 -26.45
CA SER A 2 23.97 -21.24 -25.37
C SER A 2 23.84 -19.83 -25.93
N CYS A 3 23.34 -18.90 -25.11
CA CYS A 3 23.74 -17.47 -24.95
C CYS A 3 22.52 -16.71 -24.36
N ALA A 4 22.55 -16.29 -23.09
CA ALA A 4 23.28 -15.15 -22.51
C ALA A 4 22.63 -13.81 -22.83
N PHE A 5 22.00 -13.18 -21.83
CA PHE A 5 22.03 -11.73 -21.66
C PHE A 5 21.97 -11.40 -20.16
N ALA A 6 23.10 -10.94 -19.65
CA ALA A 6 23.26 -10.34 -18.34
C ALA A 6 23.86 -8.95 -18.55
N SER A 7 23.47 -8.03 -17.66
CA SER A 7 24.21 -6.83 -17.26
C SER A 7 24.13 -5.60 -18.17
N THR A 8 23.43 -4.56 -17.70
CA THR A 8 24.02 -3.20 -17.60
C THR A 8 23.16 -2.34 -16.67
N PHE A 9 23.63 -2.06 -15.46
CA PHE A 9 23.42 -0.76 -14.77
C PHE A 9 24.39 -0.67 -13.61
N ASN A 10 25.58 -0.14 -13.90
CA ASN A 10 26.57 0.28 -12.90
C ASN A 10 27.49 1.30 -13.59
N LEU A 11 27.35 2.60 -13.27
CA LEU A 11 28.45 3.58 -13.18
C LEU A 11 27.93 5.00 -12.89
N LEU A 12 28.73 5.72 -12.09
CA LEU A 12 28.57 7.05 -11.46
C LEU A 12 27.84 6.99 -10.11
N ALA A 13 28.50 7.05 -8.94
CA ALA A 13 29.71 7.79 -8.60
C ALA A 13 30.56 7.06 -7.54
N SER A 14 31.87 7.02 -7.77
CA SER A 14 32.89 6.70 -6.77
C SER A 14 33.66 7.98 -6.47
N SER A 15 33.58 8.46 -5.23
CA SER A 15 34.66 9.11 -4.48
C SER A 15 34.05 9.79 -3.24
N LEU A 16 33.91 9.03 -2.16
CA LEU A 16 34.08 9.49 -0.78
C LEU A 16 34.24 8.22 0.06
N VAL A 17 35.45 8.02 0.59
CA VAL A 17 35.83 6.89 1.45
C VAL A 17 34.96 6.89 2.72
N ARG A 18 34.24 5.79 3.01
CA ARG A 18 33.66 5.45 4.33
C ARG A 18 33.14 3.99 4.37
N PRO A 19 33.01 3.40 5.58
CA PRO A 19 33.40 2.01 5.85
C PRO A 19 32.42 0.97 5.32
N SER A 20 32.99 -0.12 4.80
CA SER A 20 32.30 -1.33 4.36
C SER A 20 31.55 -2.00 5.51
N LEU A 21 30.22 -2.08 5.39
CA LEU A 21 29.41 -3.07 6.08
C LEU A 21 29.14 -4.20 5.08
N ASP A 22 29.87 -5.30 5.21
CA ASP A 22 29.61 -6.50 4.43
C ASP A 22 28.25 -7.10 4.83
N PHE A 23 27.29 -7.08 3.91
CA PHE A 23 26.03 -7.80 4.04
C PHE A 23 26.18 -9.20 3.41
N ALA A 24 26.16 -10.23 4.24
CA ALA A 24 26.10 -11.61 3.77
C ALA A 24 24.63 -12.03 3.56
N LEU A 25 24.22 -12.17 2.30
CA LEU A 25 22.99 -12.85 1.90
C LEU A 25 23.18 -14.36 2.00
N SER A 26 22.39 -15.03 2.85
CA SER A 26 22.30 -16.49 2.86
C SER A 26 20.94 -16.91 2.35
N LEU A 27 20.90 -17.46 1.13
CA LEU A 27 19.74 -18.12 0.57
C LEU A 27 19.82 -19.61 0.89
N SER A 28 18.86 -20.16 1.64
CA SER A 28 18.67 -21.61 1.75
C SER A 28 17.49 -22.04 0.90
N SER A 29 17.74 -22.84 -0.14
CA SER A 29 16.71 -23.47 -0.96
C SER A 29 16.26 -24.79 -0.32
N GLY A 30 15.01 -24.82 0.16
CA GLY A 30 14.27 -26.03 0.52
C GLY A 30 12.81 -25.84 0.13
N GLY A 31 12.24 -26.82 -0.57
CA GLY A 31 10.97 -26.70 -1.30
C GLY A 31 9.74 -26.32 -0.47
N THR A 32 8.82 -25.66 -1.17
CA THR A 32 7.42 -25.31 -0.80
C THR A 32 7.23 -24.47 0.46
N ALA A 33 7.78 -23.25 0.44
CA ALA A 33 7.25 -22.00 0.98
C ALA A 33 8.43 -21.05 1.22
N THR A 34 8.55 -19.99 0.42
CA THR A 34 9.65 -19.02 0.55
C THR A 34 9.32 -18.05 1.68
N SER A 35 9.84 -18.31 2.89
CA SER A 35 9.88 -17.32 3.97
C SER A 35 11.16 -16.49 3.84
N LEU A 36 11.05 -15.16 3.72
CA LEU A 36 12.17 -14.24 3.89
C LEU A 36 12.26 -13.86 5.36
N SER A 37 13.27 -14.36 6.06
CA SER A 37 13.58 -13.93 7.43
C SER A 37 14.72 -12.92 7.41
N PHE A 38 14.48 -11.69 7.86
CA PHE A 38 15.56 -10.72 8.10
C PHE A 38 16.01 -10.79 9.56
N ARG A 39 17.32 -10.94 9.79
CA ARG A 39 17.91 -10.89 11.13
C ARG A 39 18.88 -9.71 11.20
N LEU A 40 18.47 -8.60 11.82
CA LEU A 40 19.41 -7.55 12.21
C LEU A 40 20.24 -8.04 13.40
N GLN A 41 21.55 -8.18 13.22
CA GLN A 41 22.49 -8.30 14.33
C GLN A 41 23.22 -6.97 14.51
N THR A 42 22.87 -6.22 15.54
CA THR A 42 23.69 -5.11 16.02
C THR A 42 24.78 -5.67 16.93
N ARG A 43 26.03 -5.68 16.44
CA ARG A 43 27.20 -5.93 17.29
C ARG A 43 27.60 -4.61 17.96
N HIS A 44 27.24 -4.42 19.22
CA HIS A 44 28.00 -3.54 20.12
C HIS A 44 28.60 -4.35 21.27
N ARG A 45 29.94 -4.36 21.32
CA ARG A 45 30.76 -4.97 22.37
C ARG A 45 31.00 -3.98 23.51
N GLY A 46 30.73 -4.43 24.75
CA GLY A 46 31.29 -3.94 26.04
C GLY A 46 30.68 -2.63 26.56
N PHE A 47 30.41 -2.41 27.84
CA PHE A 47 30.92 -3.02 29.06
C PHE A 47 30.03 -2.55 30.24
N ALA A 48 29.37 -3.45 30.99
CA ALA A 48 28.99 -3.20 32.39
C ALA A 48 28.47 -4.51 33.04
N SER A 49 29.36 -5.04 33.87
CA SER A 49 29.25 -6.03 34.94
C SER A 49 27.92 -6.72 35.29
N ARG A 50 28.05 -8.04 35.41
CA ARG A 50 27.26 -9.00 36.20
C ARG A 50 26.70 -8.42 37.51
N MET A 51 25.38 -8.40 37.65
CA MET A 51 24.68 -8.61 38.91
C MET A 51 23.39 -9.41 38.63
N ALA A 52 23.19 -10.41 39.49
CA ALA A 52 21.95 -11.17 39.70
C ALA A 52 21.49 -12.08 38.56
N ALA A 53 22.10 -13.26 38.51
CA ALA A 53 21.35 -14.47 38.22
C ALA A 53 20.19 -14.62 39.22
N ALA A 54 19.06 -15.10 38.72
CA ALA A 54 17.86 -15.53 39.43
C ALA A 54 16.94 -14.42 39.99
N ALA A 55 16.08 -13.89 39.12
CA ALA A 55 14.69 -13.62 39.49
C ALA A 55 13.78 -14.07 38.34
N SER A 56 13.02 -15.13 38.63
CA SER A 56 11.84 -15.59 37.90
C SER A 56 12.10 -16.34 36.59
N SER A 57 12.13 -17.67 36.74
CA SER A 57 11.52 -18.59 35.78
C SER A 57 10.27 -17.98 35.15
N SER A 58 10.32 -17.62 33.86
CA SER A 58 9.12 -17.60 33.05
C SER A 58 9.07 -18.92 32.30
N ALA A 59 8.28 -19.83 32.86
CA ALA A 59 7.66 -20.90 32.10
C ALA A 59 7.20 -20.34 30.73
N GLY A 60 7.50 -21.08 29.67
CA GLY A 60 7.42 -20.69 28.26
C GLY A 60 6.58 -19.45 27.96
N ILE A 61 7.25 -18.31 27.78
CA ILE A 61 6.64 -17.19 27.05
C ILE A 61 6.48 -17.72 25.63
N GLY A 62 5.26 -18.15 25.29
CA GLY A 62 4.91 -18.52 23.92
C GLY A 62 5.40 -17.43 22.96
N LYS A 63 5.95 -17.82 21.82
CA LYS A 63 6.38 -16.86 20.79
C LYS A 63 5.23 -15.90 20.53
N ARG A 64 5.43 -14.60 20.81
CA ARG A 64 4.43 -13.57 20.52
C ARG A 64 4.45 -13.28 19.03
N LEU A 65 3.26 -13.23 18.44
CA LEU A 65 3.02 -12.86 17.05
C LEU A 65 2.18 -11.58 17.05
N PHE A 66 2.67 -10.55 16.36
CA PHE A 66 1.99 -9.28 16.15
C PHE A 66 1.54 -9.22 14.70
N LEU A 67 0.24 -8.98 14.50
CA LEU A 67 -0.36 -8.79 13.18
C LEU A 67 -0.72 -7.33 13.03
N PHE A 68 -0.15 -6.68 12.01
CA PHE A 68 -0.40 -5.28 11.70
C PHE A 68 -1.20 -5.20 10.41
N ASP A 69 -2.43 -4.71 10.50
CA ASP A 69 -3.19 -4.32 9.31
C ASP A 69 -2.45 -3.17 8.62
N PHE A 70 -1.97 -3.40 7.40
CA PHE A 70 -1.16 -2.43 6.70
C PHE A 70 -1.95 -1.14 6.46
N ASP A 71 -3.19 -1.23 5.99
CA ASP A 71 -3.96 -0.06 5.55
C ASP A 71 -4.74 0.61 6.70
N GLY A 72 -5.01 -0.11 7.77
CA GLY A 72 -5.69 0.43 8.96
C GLY A 72 -4.76 0.91 10.06
N VAL A 73 -3.51 0.42 10.11
CA VAL A 73 -2.57 0.68 11.23
C VAL A 73 -1.22 1.21 10.78
N VAL A 74 -0.73 0.84 9.59
CA VAL A 74 0.64 1.18 9.16
C VAL A 74 0.67 2.37 8.21
N CYS A 75 -0.15 2.36 7.18
CA CYS A 75 -0.11 3.30 6.08
C CYS A 75 -1.52 3.80 5.77
N ASP A 76 -1.71 5.11 5.84
CA ASP A 76 -2.84 5.77 5.21
C ASP A 76 -2.58 5.91 3.70
N SER A 77 -3.08 4.93 2.94
CA SER A 77 -3.05 4.97 1.48
C SER A 77 -4.30 5.60 0.84
N CYS A 78 -5.12 6.38 1.59
CA CYS A 78 -6.40 6.89 1.07
C CYS A 78 -6.21 7.74 -0.17
N ASP A 79 -5.23 8.64 -0.09
CA ASP A 79 -4.99 9.67 -1.08
C ASP A 79 -4.38 9.02 -2.34
N GLU A 80 -3.43 8.10 -2.18
CA GLU A 80 -2.92 7.25 -3.27
C GLU A 80 -4.07 6.50 -3.96
N CYS A 81 -4.90 5.81 -3.19
CA CYS A 81 -6.00 5.03 -3.72
C CYS A 81 -6.97 5.91 -4.51
N THR A 82 -7.21 7.14 -4.05
CA THR A 82 -8.08 8.11 -4.70
C THR A 82 -7.51 8.56 -6.06
N VAL A 83 -6.21 8.85 -6.14
CA VAL A 83 -5.54 9.21 -7.41
C VAL A 83 -5.53 8.03 -8.37
N SER A 84 -5.15 6.84 -7.89
CA SER A 84 -5.15 5.61 -8.70
C SER A 84 -6.56 5.26 -9.19
N ALA A 85 -7.59 5.52 -8.38
CA ALA A 85 -8.98 5.29 -8.73
C ALA A 85 -9.47 6.28 -9.80
N TRP A 86 -9.15 7.56 -9.65
CA TRP A 86 -9.43 8.61 -10.63
C TRP A 86 -8.86 8.23 -12.01
N ARG A 87 -7.58 7.86 -12.07
CA ARG A 87 -6.91 7.42 -13.30
C ARG A 87 -7.53 6.15 -13.88
N THR A 88 -7.93 5.21 -13.03
CA THR A 88 -8.63 3.97 -13.46
C THR A 88 -9.96 4.30 -14.13
N CYS A 89 -10.75 5.20 -13.54
CA CYS A 89 -12.02 5.64 -14.12
C CYS A 89 -11.84 6.34 -15.47
N HIS A 90 -10.74 7.09 -15.66
CA HIS A 90 -10.40 7.65 -16.97
C HIS A 90 -10.08 6.58 -18.02
N ILE A 91 -9.27 5.57 -17.68
CA ILE A 91 -8.95 4.46 -18.59
C ILE A 91 -10.22 3.69 -19.00
N LEU A 92 -11.14 3.51 -18.07
CA LEU A 92 -12.40 2.81 -18.30
C LEU A 92 -13.49 3.68 -18.96
N ASN A 93 -13.23 4.97 -19.19
CA ASN A 93 -14.23 5.96 -19.62
C ASN A 93 -15.47 6.00 -18.71
N ALA A 94 -15.27 5.77 -17.42
CA ALA A 94 -16.34 5.66 -16.42
C ALA A 94 -16.68 7.00 -15.73
N ILE A 95 -16.29 8.13 -16.33
CA ILE A 95 -16.60 9.46 -15.84
C ILE A 95 -17.52 10.13 -16.86
N LYS A 96 -18.75 10.43 -16.44
CA LYS A 96 -19.74 11.14 -17.27
C LYS A 96 -19.56 12.65 -17.12
N GLY A 97 -19.56 13.38 -18.24
CA GLY A 97 -19.39 14.84 -18.29
C GLY A 97 -18.23 15.30 -19.19
N ASP A 98 -18.07 16.61 -19.37
CA ASP A 98 -16.98 17.19 -20.15
C ASP A 98 -15.64 16.98 -19.42
N THR A 99 -14.88 15.98 -19.85
CA THR A 99 -13.56 15.61 -19.32
C THR A 99 -12.42 16.17 -20.18
N THR A 100 -12.70 17.10 -21.10
CA THR A 100 -11.68 17.73 -21.97
C THR A 100 -10.63 18.54 -21.22
N GLN A 101 -10.82 18.78 -19.92
CA GLN A 101 -9.83 19.35 -18.99
C GLN A 101 -9.45 18.39 -17.84
N ALA A 102 -9.54 17.08 -18.05
CA ALA A 102 -9.16 16.12 -17.02
C ALA A 102 -7.68 16.29 -16.63
N THR A 103 -7.45 16.83 -15.44
CA THR A 103 -6.14 16.84 -14.82
C THR A 103 -5.78 15.43 -14.36
N ASP A 104 -4.48 15.10 -14.31
CA ASP A 104 -3.97 13.82 -13.78
C ASP A 104 -4.36 13.57 -12.31
N ASN A 105 -4.83 14.62 -11.61
CA ASN A 105 -5.21 14.61 -10.21
C ASN A 105 -6.71 14.86 -10.04
N PRO A 106 -7.36 14.18 -9.08
CA PRO A 106 -8.74 14.42 -8.73
C PRO A 106 -8.93 15.77 -8.00
N PRO A 107 -10.14 16.35 -8.04
CA PRO A 107 -10.43 17.58 -7.31
C PRO A 107 -10.37 17.34 -5.79
N LYS A 108 -9.95 18.36 -5.03
CA LYS A 108 -9.70 18.24 -3.57
C LYS A 108 -10.86 17.64 -2.78
N TRP A 109 -12.10 18.06 -3.08
CA TRP A 109 -13.30 17.58 -2.38
C TRP A 109 -13.50 16.06 -2.50
N LEU A 110 -12.96 15.44 -3.56
CA LEU A 110 -13.08 14.01 -3.78
C LEU A 110 -12.23 13.22 -2.78
N PHE A 111 -11.06 13.74 -2.38
CA PHE A 111 -10.25 13.11 -1.32
C PHE A 111 -11.00 13.06 0.01
N ASP A 112 -11.63 14.18 0.40
CA ASP A 112 -12.43 14.26 1.62
C ASP A 112 -13.57 13.23 1.59
N LYS A 113 -14.27 13.15 0.44
CA LYS A 113 -15.37 12.19 0.24
C LYS A 113 -14.92 10.73 0.31
N MET A 114 -13.81 10.39 -0.35
CA MET A 114 -13.27 9.02 -0.34
C MET A 114 -12.79 8.60 1.06
N ARG A 115 -12.34 9.57 1.87
CA ARG A 115 -11.97 9.32 3.27
C ARG A 115 -13.19 9.00 4.14
N GLU A 116 -14.32 9.68 3.92
CA GLU A 116 -15.57 9.45 4.65
C GLU A 116 -16.15 8.05 4.42
N ILE A 117 -16.05 7.51 3.20
CA ILE A 117 -16.60 6.17 2.86
C ILE A 117 -15.64 5.01 3.10
N ARG A 118 -14.36 5.27 3.38
CA ARG A 118 -13.36 4.22 3.60
C ARG A 118 -13.80 3.12 4.58
N PRO A 119 -14.57 3.39 5.66
CA PRO A 119 -15.05 2.33 6.55
C PRO A 119 -15.92 1.25 5.88
N ALA A 120 -16.52 1.51 4.71
CA ALA A 120 -17.32 0.54 3.97
C ALA A 120 -16.52 -0.28 2.95
N ILE A 121 -15.29 0.12 2.63
CA ILE A 121 -14.51 -0.47 1.54
C ILE A 121 -13.85 -1.75 2.04
N GLU A 122 -14.30 -2.90 1.52
CA GLU A 122 -13.76 -4.21 1.88
C GLU A 122 -12.48 -4.55 1.10
N VAL A 123 -12.43 -4.19 -0.19
CA VAL A 123 -11.31 -4.52 -1.08
C VAL A 123 -10.92 -3.32 -1.95
N GLY A 124 -9.61 -3.08 -2.09
CA GLY A 124 -9.10 -1.87 -2.75
C GLY A 124 -9.53 -1.66 -4.21
N TRP A 125 -9.81 -2.72 -4.97
CA TRP A 125 -10.26 -2.58 -6.37
C TRP A 125 -11.67 -1.99 -6.50
N GLN A 126 -12.44 -1.92 -5.42
CA GLN A 126 -13.80 -1.35 -5.40
C GLN A 126 -13.77 0.19 -5.30
N ILE A 127 -12.62 0.79 -4.99
CA ILE A 127 -12.44 2.24 -4.85
C ILE A 127 -12.75 3.02 -6.15
N PRO A 128 -12.26 2.62 -7.34
CA PRO A 128 -12.65 3.24 -8.62
C PRO A 128 -14.15 3.17 -8.89
N VAL A 129 -14.81 2.07 -8.54
CA VAL A 129 -16.27 1.91 -8.71
C VAL A 129 -17.02 2.98 -7.92
N LEU A 130 -16.71 3.13 -6.63
CA LEU A 130 -17.35 4.15 -5.80
C LEU A 130 -17.05 5.57 -6.26
N LEU A 131 -15.81 5.82 -6.68
CA LEU A 131 -15.41 7.11 -7.24
C LEU A 131 -16.26 7.45 -8.48
N SER A 132 -16.44 6.49 -9.39
CA SER A 132 -17.29 6.67 -10.58
C SER A 132 -18.75 6.94 -10.20
N VAL A 133 -19.30 6.17 -9.26
CA VAL A 133 -20.67 6.37 -8.75
C VAL A 133 -20.83 7.78 -8.16
N PHE A 134 -19.87 8.30 -7.40
CA PHE A 134 -19.95 9.66 -6.87
C PHE A 134 -20.00 10.72 -7.95
N LEU A 135 -19.14 10.61 -8.96
CA LEU A 135 -19.08 11.57 -10.06
C LEU A 135 -20.38 11.54 -10.85
N GLU A 136 -20.93 10.35 -11.11
CA GLU A 136 -22.23 10.21 -11.77
C GLU A 136 -23.37 10.80 -10.94
N GLN A 137 -23.41 10.54 -9.63
CA GLN A 137 -24.43 11.10 -8.74
C GLN A 137 -24.36 12.62 -8.68
N GLN A 138 -23.15 13.18 -8.59
CA GLN A 138 -22.93 14.63 -8.67
C GLN A 138 -23.41 15.21 -10.01
N HIS A 139 -23.10 14.54 -11.12
CA HIS A 139 -23.50 14.98 -12.45
C HIS A 139 -25.02 14.93 -12.66
N CYS A 140 -25.69 13.90 -12.13
CA CYS A 140 -27.12 13.69 -12.27
C CYS A 140 -27.96 14.37 -11.19
N ALA A 141 -27.34 14.99 -10.18
CA ALA A 141 -28.05 15.59 -9.06
C ALA A 141 -28.86 16.82 -9.49
N SER A 142 -30.08 16.93 -8.97
CA SER A 142 -30.95 18.09 -9.13
C SER A 142 -31.65 18.40 -7.80
N PRO A 143 -32.31 19.57 -7.65
CA PRO A 143 -33.08 19.87 -6.44
C PRO A 143 -34.12 18.80 -6.08
N ASP A 144 -34.71 18.13 -7.08
CA ASP A 144 -35.72 17.07 -6.89
C ASP A 144 -35.11 15.68 -6.71
N LYS A 145 -33.83 15.50 -7.08
CA LYS A 145 -33.09 14.24 -6.98
C LYS A 145 -31.66 14.53 -6.49
N PRO A 146 -31.45 14.73 -5.18
CA PRO A 146 -30.13 15.01 -4.64
C PRO A 146 -29.21 13.79 -4.81
N ALA A 147 -27.90 14.04 -4.85
CA ALA A 147 -26.90 12.99 -4.77
C ALA A 147 -27.01 12.24 -3.44
N MET A 148 -26.71 10.94 -3.45
CA MET A 148 -26.68 10.14 -2.22
C MET A 148 -25.70 10.72 -1.18
N SER A 149 -26.12 10.66 0.08
CA SER A 149 -25.27 10.92 1.24
C SER A 149 -24.23 9.81 1.42
N VAL A 150 -23.22 10.07 2.27
CA VAL A 150 -22.22 9.06 2.65
C VAL A 150 -22.88 7.84 3.29
N ALA A 151 -23.84 8.07 4.20
CA ALA A 151 -24.50 7.00 4.93
C ALA A 151 -25.30 6.07 4.01
N GLU A 152 -26.00 6.63 3.01
CA GLU A 152 -26.72 5.85 2.01
C GLU A 152 -25.77 5.00 1.16
N ILE A 153 -24.64 5.57 0.73
CA ILE A 153 -23.64 4.82 -0.05
C ILE A 153 -23.00 3.70 0.76
N ILE A 154 -22.71 3.95 2.04
CA ILE A 154 -22.19 2.91 2.95
C ILE A 154 -23.22 1.79 3.13
N SER A 155 -24.50 2.13 3.30
CA SER A 155 -25.60 1.16 3.45
C SER A 155 -25.78 0.29 2.20
N ASP A 156 -25.76 0.89 1.02
CA ASP A 156 -26.07 0.23 -0.25
C ASP A 156 -24.82 -0.23 -1.02
N TYR A 157 -23.65 -0.13 -0.40
CA TYR A 157 -22.34 -0.34 -0.98
C TYR A 157 -22.24 -1.55 -1.92
N LYS A 158 -22.66 -2.74 -1.47
CA LYS A 158 -22.57 -3.98 -2.26
C LYS A 158 -23.44 -3.92 -3.51
N ALA A 159 -24.66 -3.42 -3.37
CA ALA A 159 -25.58 -3.27 -4.50
C ALA A 159 -25.05 -2.25 -5.52
N LEU A 160 -24.43 -1.15 -5.05
CA LEU A 160 -23.81 -0.16 -5.92
C LEU A 160 -22.65 -0.76 -6.74
N VAL A 161 -21.76 -1.52 -6.10
CA VAL A 161 -20.65 -2.19 -6.79
C VAL A 161 -21.15 -3.20 -7.82
N ASP A 162 -22.08 -4.07 -7.43
CA ASP A 162 -22.64 -5.11 -8.31
C ASP A 162 -23.36 -4.52 -9.52
N THR A 163 -24.12 -3.44 -9.31
CA THR A 163 -24.85 -2.76 -10.39
C THR A 163 -23.87 -2.09 -11.35
N TRP A 164 -22.89 -1.36 -10.82
CA TRP A 164 -21.90 -0.68 -11.65
C TRP A 164 -21.08 -1.65 -12.52
N LEU A 165 -20.66 -2.79 -11.96
CA LEU A 165 -19.93 -3.82 -12.70
C LEU A 165 -20.76 -4.39 -13.86
N LYS A 166 -22.05 -4.66 -13.61
CA LYS A 166 -22.98 -5.13 -14.65
C LYS A 166 -23.17 -4.08 -15.75
N ASP A 167 -23.37 -2.82 -15.37
CA ASP A 167 -23.61 -1.71 -16.30
C ASP A 167 -22.39 -1.45 -17.21
N HIS A 168 -21.18 -1.70 -16.72
CA HIS A 168 -19.94 -1.57 -17.48
C HIS A 168 -19.47 -2.88 -18.12
N ASN A 169 -20.17 -3.99 -17.90
CA ASN A 169 -19.78 -5.33 -18.34
C ASN A 169 -18.35 -5.70 -17.92
N LEU A 170 -18.00 -5.44 -16.66
CA LEU A 170 -16.70 -5.69 -16.05
C LEU A 170 -16.82 -6.72 -14.92
N THR A 171 -15.72 -7.40 -14.64
CA THR A 171 -15.57 -8.30 -13.49
C THR A 171 -14.62 -7.73 -12.45
N ASP A 172 -14.66 -8.29 -11.23
CA ASP A 172 -13.67 -7.99 -10.18
C ASP A 172 -12.23 -8.16 -10.68
N LYS A 173 -11.98 -9.17 -11.53
CA LYS A 173 -10.65 -9.42 -12.10
C LYS A 173 -10.21 -8.27 -13.01
N ASP A 174 -11.09 -7.78 -13.88
CA ASP A 174 -10.79 -6.66 -14.76
C ASP A 174 -10.45 -5.40 -13.95
N MET A 175 -11.17 -5.18 -12.84
CA MET A 175 -10.91 -4.08 -11.92
C MET A 175 -9.59 -4.24 -11.17
N ILE A 176 -9.28 -5.45 -10.67
CA ILE A 176 -8.00 -5.75 -10.01
C ILE A 176 -6.83 -5.50 -10.96
N ASP A 177 -6.93 -5.98 -12.19
CA ASP A 177 -5.87 -5.88 -13.18
C ASP A 177 -5.69 -4.42 -13.65
N THR A 178 -6.78 -3.71 -13.93
CA THR A 178 -6.72 -2.31 -14.38
C THR A 178 -6.21 -1.37 -13.28
N PHE A 179 -6.75 -1.50 -12.06
CA PHE A 179 -6.33 -0.68 -10.92
C PHE A 179 -4.88 -0.98 -10.51
N GLY A 180 -4.46 -2.25 -10.58
CA GLY A 180 -3.07 -2.64 -10.39
C GLY A 180 -2.16 -2.02 -11.46
N LYS A 181 -2.54 -2.11 -12.73
CA LYS A 181 -1.76 -1.55 -13.84
C LYS A 181 -1.56 -0.04 -13.72
N VAL A 182 -2.57 0.72 -13.31
CA VAL A 182 -2.44 2.17 -13.07
C VAL A 182 -1.33 2.49 -12.07
N ARG A 183 -1.25 1.71 -10.98
CA ARG A 183 -0.19 1.86 -9.98
C ARG A 183 1.17 1.45 -10.52
N ASP A 184 1.25 0.33 -11.23
CA ASP A 184 2.49 -0.12 -11.85
C ASP A 184 3.04 0.93 -12.82
N ASP A 185 2.18 1.51 -13.66
CA ASP A 185 2.55 2.54 -14.61
C ASP A 185 2.99 3.83 -13.89
N TRP A 186 2.32 4.19 -12.79
CA TRP A 186 2.74 5.33 -11.97
C TRP A 186 4.11 5.09 -11.32
N ILE A 187 4.31 3.93 -10.69
CA ILE A 187 5.59 3.55 -10.07
C ILE A 187 6.73 3.52 -11.10
N ALA A 188 6.47 2.98 -12.29
CA ALA A 188 7.46 2.92 -13.37
C ALA A 188 7.85 4.32 -13.89
N LYS A 189 6.89 5.25 -13.92
CA LYS A 189 7.11 6.63 -14.36
C LYS A 189 7.80 7.48 -13.30
N ASP A 190 7.34 7.40 -12.05
CA ASP A 190 7.81 8.22 -10.94
C ASP A 190 7.49 7.54 -9.60
N LEU A 191 8.38 6.64 -9.18
CA LEU A 191 8.29 5.95 -7.89
C LEU A 191 8.21 6.93 -6.72
N GLN A 192 8.97 8.02 -6.73
CA GLN A 192 9.04 8.92 -5.58
C GLN A 192 7.70 9.62 -5.36
N SER A 193 7.07 10.12 -6.43
CA SER A 193 5.73 10.72 -6.31
C SER A 193 4.66 9.74 -5.82
N TRP A 194 4.79 8.45 -6.16
CA TRP A 194 3.90 7.40 -5.65
C TRP A 194 4.18 7.08 -4.18
N LEU A 195 5.44 7.09 -3.74
CA LEU A 195 5.79 6.91 -2.32
C LEU A 195 5.33 8.10 -1.48
N ASP A 196 5.56 9.34 -1.93
CA ASP A 196 5.32 10.57 -1.17
C ASP A 196 3.83 10.83 -0.87
N ILE A 197 2.92 10.33 -1.71
CA ILE A 197 1.48 10.46 -1.45
C ILE A 197 0.98 9.49 -0.36
N ASN A 198 1.74 8.43 -0.06
CA ASN A 198 1.37 7.48 0.98
C ASN A 198 1.87 7.98 2.33
N THR A 199 0.96 8.08 3.32
CA THR A 199 1.31 8.60 4.64
C THR A 199 1.39 7.49 5.66
N PHE A 200 2.56 7.23 6.25
CA PHE A 200 2.66 6.30 7.38
C PHE A 200 2.09 6.93 8.65
N TYR A 201 1.33 6.14 9.42
CA TYR A 201 0.76 6.63 10.68
C TYR A 201 1.88 6.98 11.67
N ASN A 202 1.73 8.12 12.34
CA ASN A 202 2.76 8.63 13.23
C ASN A 202 3.08 7.62 14.35
N GLY A 203 4.37 7.38 14.59
CA GLY A 203 4.87 6.48 15.62
C GLY A 203 4.79 4.99 15.27
N ILE A 204 4.20 4.59 14.13
CA ILE A 204 4.03 3.16 13.84
C ILE A 204 5.35 2.42 13.65
N ALA A 205 6.33 3.02 12.98
CA ALA A 205 7.65 2.42 12.79
C ALA A 205 8.33 2.11 14.14
N ARG A 206 8.21 3.04 15.09
CA ARG A 206 8.69 2.84 16.46
C ARG A 206 7.90 1.73 17.16
N GLY A 207 6.57 1.75 17.07
CA GLY A 207 5.70 0.75 17.68
C GLY A 207 6.00 -0.68 17.20
N ILE A 208 6.19 -0.86 15.88
CA ILE A 208 6.59 -2.15 15.30
C ILE A 208 7.98 -2.58 15.81
N ASN A 209 8.94 -1.67 15.89
CA ASN A 209 10.30 -1.99 16.37
C ASN A 209 10.37 -2.33 17.87
N GLU A 210 9.42 -1.83 18.68
CA GLU A 210 9.33 -2.12 20.11
C GLU A 210 8.62 -3.46 20.41
N CYS A 211 7.95 -4.07 19.42
CA CYS A 211 7.31 -5.37 19.55
C CYS A 211 8.34 -6.50 19.75
N ASN A 212 8.42 -7.03 20.98
CA ASN A 212 9.25 -8.19 21.29
C ASN A 212 8.54 -9.49 20.86
N GLY A 213 8.58 -9.81 19.57
CA GLY A 213 7.96 -10.98 18.93
C GLY A 213 8.12 -10.95 17.40
N GLU A 214 7.49 -11.90 16.71
CA GLU A 214 7.39 -11.88 15.25
C GLU A 214 6.33 -10.85 14.83
N SER A 215 6.64 -10.04 13.82
CA SER A 215 5.72 -9.02 13.30
C SER A 215 5.37 -9.33 11.86
N VAL A 216 4.08 -9.38 11.55
CA VAL A 216 3.56 -9.70 10.21
C VAL A 216 2.62 -8.60 9.76
N LEU A 217 2.82 -8.13 8.53
CA LEU A 217 1.89 -7.22 7.87
C LEU A 217 0.77 -8.02 7.22
N VAL A 218 -0.47 -7.62 7.47
CA VAL A 218 -1.68 -8.21 6.91
C VAL A 218 -2.31 -7.18 5.99
N THR A 219 -2.56 -7.53 4.73
CA THR A 219 -3.17 -6.61 3.75
C THR A 219 -3.82 -7.39 2.62
N THR A 220 -4.85 -6.80 2.02
CA THR A 220 -5.44 -7.23 0.74
C THR A 220 -4.75 -6.58 -0.46
N LYS A 221 -3.79 -5.67 -0.23
CA LYS A 221 -2.97 -5.04 -1.25
C LYS A 221 -2.07 -6.06 -1.94
N GLN A 222 -1.91 -5.93 -3.25
CA GLN A 222 -0.98 -6.77 -4.01
C GLN A 222 0.44 -6.63 -3.45
N GLN A 223 1.11 -7.75 -3.21
CA GLN A 223 2.39 -7.83 -2.48
C GLN A 223 3.44 -6.83 -2.97
N ARG A 224 3.58 -6.64 -4.29
CA ARG A 224 4.57 -5.73 -4.88
C ARG A 224 4.43 -4.28 -4.41
N PHE A 225 3.21 -3.79 -4.21
CA PHE A 225 2.97 -2.42 -3.72
C PHE A 225 3.28 -2.30 -2.22
N ALA A 226 2.87 -3.29 -1.42
CA ALA A 226 3.19 -3.32 0.00
C ALA A 226 4.70 -3.38 0.23
N THR A 227 5.41 -4.22 -0.54
CA THR A 227 6.88 -4.30 -0.48
C THR A 227 7.55 -3.01 -0.90
N ALA A 228 7.07 -2.33 -1.95
CA ALA A 228 7.62 -1.03 -2.37
C ALA A 228 7.48 0.03 -1.26
N LEU A 229 6.32 0.10 -0.61
CA LEU A 229 6.07 1.04 0.49
C LEU A 229 6.97 0.76 1.70
N ILE A 230 7.09 -0.51 2.10
CA ILE A 230 7.98 -0.89 3.21
C ILE A 230 9.45 -0.66 2.85
N GLY A 231 9.85 -0.91 1.60
CA GLY A 231 11.17 -0.57 1.10
C GLY A 231 11.44 0.94 1.22
N GLY A 232 10.49 1.78 0.81
CA GLY A 232 10.56 3.23 0.95
C GLY A 232 10.63 3.71 2.41
N LEU A 233 9.89 3.08 3.33
CA LEU A 233 9.92 3.38 4.77
C LEU A 233 11.31 3.14 5.39
N LEU A 234 12.07 2.18 4.86
CA LEU A 234 13.41 1.82 5.35
C LEU A 234 14.54 2.62 4.70
N LEU A 235 14.25 3.42 3.67
CA LEU A 235 15.22 4.37 3.13
C LEU A 235 15.28 5.58 4.08
N PRO A 236 16.46 5.97 4.58
CA PRO A 236 16.58 7.18 5.38
C PRO A 236 16.12 8.37 4.52
N SER A 237 15.17 9.14 5.04
CA SER A 237 14.77 10.42 4.44
C SER A 237 16.02 11.25 4.20
N VAL A 238 16.25 11.62 2.94
CA VAL A 238 17.42 12.40 2.51
C VAL A 238 17.38 13.80 3.11
#